data_AF-T2KK73-F1
#
_entry.id   AF-T2KK73-F1
#
_cell.length_a   1.000
_cell.length_b   1.000
_cell.length_c   1.000
_cell.angle_alpha   90.00
_cell.angle_beta   90.00
_cell.angle_gamma   90.00
#
_symmetry.space_group_name_H-M   'P 1'
#
loop_
_entity.id
_entity.type
_entity.pdbx_description
1 polymer ?
#
loop_
_entity_poly.entity_id
_entity_poly.type
_entity_poly.pdbx_seq_one_letter_code
_entity_poly.pdbx_strand_id
1 'polypeptide(L)' 'MKNQFSKVGQVKPNLKKILKVEELQNLYKSFVEEAYNVMQTDGSLSDYLYFEASKLEQELIRVKANN' A
#
# COMPACT_ATOMS: atom_id res chain seq x y z
N MET A 1 -33.98 34.87 -1.33
CA MET A 1 -32.76 34.17 -1.79
C MET A 1 -32.48 33.04 -0.81
N LYS A 2 -32.48 31.78 -1.26
CA LYS A 2 -32.15 30.62 -0.40
C LYS A 2 -30.65 30.40 -0.48
N ASN A 3 -29.94 30.68 0.61
CA ASN A 3 -28.54 30.29 0.75
C ASN A 3 -28.48 28.77 0.86
N GLN A 4 -28.23 28.11 -0.27
CA GLN A 4 -27.82 26.71 -0.30
C GLN A 4 -26.40 26.66 0.28
N PHE A 5 -26.31 26.52 1.60
CA PHE A 5 -25.08 26.09 2.24
C PHE A 5 -24.80 24.69 1.68
N SER A 6 -23.92 24.61 0.67
CA SER A 6 -23.33 23.36 0.24
C SER A 6 -22.78 22.68 1.48
N LYS A 7 -23.43 21.61 1.94
CA LYS A 7 -22.90 20.74 2.99
C LYS A 7 -21.60 20.17 2.43
N VAL A 8 -20.47 20.85 2.70
CA VAL A 8 -19.16 20.24 2.59
C VAL A 8 -19.13 19.20 3.69
N GLY A 9 -19.64 18.01 3.36
CA GLY A 9 -19.60 16.87 4.25
C GLY A 9 -18.14 16.64 4.61
N GLN A 10 -17.79 16.81 5.89
CA GLN A 10 -16.51 16.38 6.40
C GLN A 10 -16.46 14.85 6.24
N VAL A 11 -15.95 14.38 5.11
CA VAL A 11 -15.65 12.97 4.92
C VAL A 11 -14.54 12.66 5.91
N LYS A 12 -14.91 12.10 7.07
CA LYS A 12 -13.92 11.68 8.06
C LYS A 12 -13.00 10.69 7.36
N PRO A 13 -11.68 10.95 7.31
CA PRO A 13 -10.75 10.01 6.70
C PRO A 13 -10.91 8.67 7.41
N ASN A 14 -11.02 7.59 6.63
CA ASN A 14 -11.07 6.24 7.19
C ASN A 14 -9.67 5.87 7.71
N LEU A 15 -9.37 6.28 8.94
CA LEU A 15 -8.07 6.11 9.59
C LEU A 15 -7.58 4.67 9.57
N LYS A 16 -8.47 3.69 9.74
CA LYS A 16 -8.12 2.26 9.66
C LYS A 16 -7.58 1.88 8.28
N LYS A 17 -8.17 2.45 7.23
CA LYS A 17 -7.77 2.18 5.84
C LYS A 17 -6.47 2.90 5.48
N ILE A 18 -6.24 4.10 6.02
CA ILE A 18 -4.97 4.83 5.87
C ILE A 18 -3.83 4.07 6.54
N LEU A 19 -4.03 3.63 7.79
CA LEU A 19 -3.04 2.81 8.50
C LEU A 19 -2.73 1.52 7.73
N LYS A 20 -3.75 0.83 7.20
CA LYS A 20 -3.56 -0.36 6.36
C LYS A 20 -2.74 -0.06 5.09
N VAL A 21 -2.95 1.09 4.45
CA VAL A 21 -2.19 1.50 3.25
C VAL A 21 -0.72 1.73 3.59
N GLU A 22 -0.45 2.43 4.70
CA GLU A 22 0.91 2.73 5.15
C GLU A 22 1.66 1.44 5.54
N GLU A 23 1.00 0.54 6.26
CA GLU A 23 1.53 -0.79 6.61
C GLU A 23 1.91 -1.60 5.36
N LEU A 24 1.02 -1.66 4.36
CA LEU A 24 1.28 -2.36 3.09
C LEU A 24 2.44 -1.73 2.31
N GLN A 25 2.57 -0.39 2.33
CA GLN A 25 3.69 0.29 1.67
C GLN A 25 5.02 0.01 2.36
N ASN A 26 5.04 0.01 3.69
CA ASN A 26 6.25 -0.28 4.44
C ASN A 26 6.69 -1.73 4.21
N LEU A 27 5.75 -2.68 4.26
CA LEU A 27 6.05 -4.09 4.01
C LEU A 27 6.58 -4.33 2.59
N TYR A 28 5.96 -3.69 1.59
CA TYR A 28 6.44 -3.74 0.21
C TYR A 28 7.91 -3.28 0.10
N LYS A 29 8.25 -2.12 0.70
CA LYS A 29 9.61 -1.58 0.68
C LYS A 29 10.59 -2.54 1.34
N SER A 30 10.24 -3.06 2.52
CA SER A 30 11.09 -4.01 3.24
C SER A 30 11.37 -5.27 2.41
N PHE A 31 10.37 -5.82 1.73
CA PHE A 31 10.55 -7.01 0.89
C PHE A 31 11.43 -6.74 -0.32
N VAL A 32 11.29 -5.57 -0.96
CA VAL A 32 12.14 -5.18 -2.09
C VAL A 32 13.60 -4.95 -1.64
N GLU A 33 13.80 -4.30 -0.50
CA GLU A 33 15.13 -4.08 0.07
C GLU A 33 15.80 -5.40 0.44
N GLU A 34 15.06 -6.29 1.11
CA GLU A 34 15.57 -7.62 1.48
C GLU A 34 15.87 -8.48 0.25
N ALA A 35 14.97 -8.48 -0.75
CA ALA A 35 15.19 -9.17 -2.02
C ALA A 35 16.48 -8.71 -2.70
N TYR A 36 16.73 -7.40 -2.74
CA TYR A 36 17.95 -6.83 -3.32
C TYR A 36 19.19 -7.25 -2.53
N ASN A 37 19.11 -7.22 -1.20
CA ASN A 37 20.24 -7.58 -0.33
C ASN A 37 20.63 -9.05 -0.47
N VAL A 38 19.67 -9.96 -0.60
CA VAL A 38 19.92 -11.40 -0.72
C VAL A 38 20.15 -11.87 -2.16
N MET A 39 19.92 -11.02 -3.16
CA MET A 39 19.99 -11.36 -4.58
C MET A 39 21.29 -12.06 -5.01
N GLN A 40 22.43 -11.68 -4.42
CA GLN A 40 23.73 -12.25 -4.78
C GLN A 40 24.05 -13.54 -4.02
N THR A 41 23.45 -13.76 -2.85
CA THR A 41 23.75 -14.90 -1.98
C THR A 41 22.71 -16.02 -2.12
N ASP A 42 21.45 -15.65 -2.35
CA ASP A 42 20.33 -16.55 -2.53
C ASP A 42 19.33 -15.96 -3.55
N GLY A 43 19.56 -16.31 -4.83
CA GLY A 43 18.70 -15.86 -5.93
C GLY A 43 17.27 -16.40 -5.82
N SER A 44 17.08 -17.62 -5.30
CA SER A 44 15.74 -18.21 -5.15
C SER A 44 14.93 -17.48 -4.08
N LEU A 45 15.56 -17.11 -2.97
CA LEU A 45 14.93 -16.27 -1.95
C LEU A 45 14.64 -14.86 -2.47
N SER A 46 15.57 -14.27 -3.22
CA SER A 46 15.37 -12.96 -3.85
C SER A 46 14.16 -12.95 -4.79
N ASP A 47 14.07 -13.94 -5.68
CA ASP A 47 12.94 -14.09 -6.61
C ASP A 47 11.61 -14.27 -5.86
N TYR A 48 11.61 -15.07 -4.78
CA TYR A 48 10.45 -15.25 -3.92
C TYR A 48 10.01 -13.94 -3.26
N LEU A 49 10.95 -13.18 -2.69
CA LEU A 49 10.66 -11.90 -2.04
C LEU A 49 10.14 -10.86 -3.03
N TYR A 50 10.70 -10.79 -4.24
CA TYR A 50 10.16 -9.94 -5.31
C TYR A 50 8.75 -10.34 -5.73
N PHE A 51 8.46 -11.65 -5.81
CA PHE A 51 7.11 -12.13 -6.11
C PHE A 51 6.11 -11.73 -5.03
N GLU A 52 6.46 -11.88 -3.74
CA GLU A 52 5.59 -11.44 -2.65
C GLU A 52 5.43 -9.91 -2.62
N ALA A 53 6.49 -9.14 -2.89
CA ALA A 53 6.41 -7.69 -3.02
C ALA A 53 5.43 -7.29 -4.14
N SER A 54 5.43 -7.97 -5.29
CA SER A 54 4.48 -7.71 -6.37
C SER A 54 3.02 -7.95 -5.94
N LYS A 55 2.74 -8.96 -5.10
CA LYS A 55 1.39 -9.17 -4.55
C LYS A 55 0.96 -8.03 -3.63
N LEU A 56 1.88 -7.53 -2.78
CA LEU A 56 1.61 -6.40 -1.89
C LEU A 56 1.32 -5.12 -2.69
N GLU A 57 2.04 -4.88 -3.79
CA GLU A 57 1.76 -3.78 -4.71
C GLU A 57 0.36 -3.88 -5.33
N GLN A 58 -0.05 -5.08 -5.76
CA GLN A 58 -1.40 -5.30 -6.28
C GLN A 58 -2.48 -5.06 -5.22
N GLU A 59 -2.25 -5.49 -3.97
CA GLU A 59 -3.18 -5.21 -2.87
C GLU A 59 -3.25 -3.71 -2.58
N LEU A 60 -2.12 -3.01 -2.58
CA LEU A 60 -2.06 -1.57 -2.41
C LEU A 60 -2.89 -0.83 -3.46
N ILE A 61 -2.76 -1.22 -4.73
CA ILE A 61 -3.54 -0.66 -5.84
C ILE A 61 -5.03 -0.89 -5.62
N ARG A 62 -5.43 -2.11 -5.22
CA ARG A 62 -6.85 -2.44 -4.93
C ARG A 62 -7.40 -1.61 -3.76
N VAL A 63 -6.62 -1.44 -2.69
CA VAL A 63 -7.04 -0.66 -1.51
C VAL A 63 -7.18 0.82 -1.86
N LYS A 64 -6.25 1.36 -2.67
CA LYS A 64 -6.30 2.73 -3.19
C LYS A 64 -7.47 2.97 -4.14
N ALA A 65 -7.76 2.02 -5.04
CA ALA A 65 -8.87 2.13 -6.00
C ALA A 65 -10.24 2.05 -5.34
N ASN A 66 -10.36 1.32 -4.23
CA ASN A 66 -11.59 1.24 -3.44
C ASN A 66 -11.78 2.42 -2.47
N ASN A 67 -10.89 3.42 -2.48
CA ASN A 67 -10.85 4.58 -1.57
C ASN A 67 -11.34 5.84 -2.29
#